data_AF-A0A3C0R5P9-F1
#
_entry.id   AF-A0A3C0R5P9-F1
#
_cell.length_a   1.000
_cell.length_b   1.000
_cell.length_c   1.000
_cell.angle_alpha   90.00
_cell.angle_beta   90.00
_cell.angle_gamma   90.00
#
_symmetry.space_group_name_H-M   'P 1'
#
loop_
_entity.id
_entity.type
_entity.pdbx_description
1 polymer ?
#
loop_
_entity_poly.entity_id
_entity_poly.type
_entity_poly.pdbx_seq_one_letter_code
_entity_poly.pdbx_strand_id
1 'polypeptide(L)'
;MAVPSRVIISVRDQKLMLLENGARIATYPVSTSKFGLGDSWGRMTTPLGFLQVAQKIGDHAPTGAVFHNRRFTGEILLPNAPGRDPIITRIIWLRGLEASNAHAFSRCIYIHGTPQEKTIGRPDSYGCIRMKSSDVTALYNQLPLGALVQIVPDRLPNVAKAPARPASPPEQLASEKMILSSGAEKSATTPGRKSGPVPLVASSGRGASAGAHKSRILVKIDILTTLPRAASLQPRQIFFC
;
A
#
# COMPACT_ATOMS: atom_id res chain seq x y z
N MET A 1 26.62 11.79 12.02
CA MET A 1 25.29 11.75 11.39
C MET A 1 24.85 10.29 11.35
N ALA A 2 23.67 9.96 11.88
CA ALA A 2 23.15 8.60 11.79
C ALA A 2 22.90 8.24 10.31
N VAL A 3 23.33 7.05 9.88
CA VAL A 3 23.07 6.60 8.50
C VAL A 3 21.63 6.08 8.46
N PRO A 4 20.77 6.63 7.59
CA PRO A 4 19.36 6.26 7.58
C PRO A 4 19.18 4.77 7.25
N SER A 5 18.13 4.17 7.81
CA SER A 5 17.78 2.79 7.54
C SER A 5 17.55 2.57 6.04
N ARG A 6 18.13 1.51 5.51
CA ARG A 6 18.02 1.13 4.09
C ARG A 6 17.90 -0.37 3.94
N VAL A 7 17.44 -0.82 2.78
CA VAL A 7 17.34 -2.25 2.47
C VAL A 7 18.07 -2.58 1.18
N ILE A 8 18.65 -3.78 1.14
CA ILE A 8 19.20 -4.39 -0.07
C ILE A 8 18.44 -5.68 -0.33
N ILE A 9 17.88 -5.81 -1.53
CA ILE A 9 17.11 -6.97 -1.97
C ILE A 9 17.95 -7.69 -3.02
N SER A 10 18.35 -8.92 -2.71
CA SER A 10 19.03 -9.80 -3.65
C SER A 10 18.00 -10.65 -4.38
N VAL A 11 17.95 -10.51 -5.70
CA VAL A 11 17.17 -11.40 -6.58
C VAL A 11 17.78 -12.80 -6.56
N ARG A 12 19.11 -12.93 -6.64
CA ARG A 12 19.75 -14.25 -6.67
C ARG A 12 19.51 -15.07 -5.40
N ASP A 13 19.61 -14.44 -4.23
CA ASP A 13 19.43 -15.14 -2.96
C ASP A 13 17.96 -15.16 -2.50
N GLN A 14 17.07 -14.42 -3.18
CA GLN A 14 15.67 -14.21 -2.77
C GLN A 14 15.58 -13.78 -1.31
N LYS A 15 16.37 -12.76 -0.96
CA LYS A 15 16.47 -12.23 0.41
C LYS A 15 16.49 -10.71 0.42
N LEU A 16 15.92 -10.14 1.47
CA LEU A 16 16.01 -8.73 1.82
C LEU A 16 16.87 -8.58 3.07
N MET A 17 17.88 -7.72 3.02
CA MET A 17 18.71 -7.32 4.15
C MET A 17 18.30 -5.92 4.61
N LEU A 18 17.95 -5.77 5.88
CA LEU A 18 17.75 -4.48 6.53
C LEU A 18 19.04 -4.01 7.18
N LEU A 19 19.44 -2.78 6.84
CA LEU A 19 20.62 -2.10 7.37
C LEU A 19 20.18 -0.87 8.17
N GLU A 20 20.81 -0.68 9.32
CA GLU A 20 20.70 0.53 10.14
C GLU A 20 22.12 0.91 10.59
N ASN A 21 22.50 2.19 10.47
CA ASN A 21 23.84 2.65 10.80
C ASN A 21 24.98 1.85 10.13
N GLY A 22 24.74 1.35 8.92
CA GLY A 22 25.70 0.56 8.14
C GLY A 22 25.83 -0.91 8.56
N ALA A 23 25.15 -1.35 9.62
CA ALA A 23 25.20 -2.73 10.11
C ALA A 23 23.92 -3.49 9.76
N ARG A 24 24.04 -4.81 9.58
CA ARG A 24 22.91 -5.71 9.32
C ARG A 24 22.10 -5.92 10.59
N ILE A 25 20.83 -5.52 10.54
CA ILE A 25 19.86 -5.71 11.62
C ILE A 25 19.09 -7.01 11.42
N ALA A 26 18.62 -7.26 10.20
CA ALA A 26 17.83 -8.43 9.88
C ALA A 26 18.02 -8.87 8.42
N THR A 27 17.73 -10.14 8.17
CA THR A 27 17.59 -10.69 6.81
C THR A 27 16.29 -11.47 6.76
N TYR A 28 15.48 -11.22 5.74
CA TYR A 28 14.20 -11.89 5.51
C TYR A 28 14.22 -12.62 4.17
N PRO A 29 13.61 -13.81 4.07
CA PRO A 29 13.35 -14.41 2.77
C PRO A 29 12.26 -13.61 2.05
N VAL A 30 12.39 -13.48 0.74
CA VAL A 30 11.41 -12.78 -0.11
C VAL A 30 11.11 -13.58 -1.36
N SER A 31 10.11 -13.15 -2.13
CA SER A 31 9.90 -13.61 -3.51
C SER A 31 9.78 -12.45 -4.47
N THR A 32 10.70 -12.37 -5.43
CA THR A 32 10.63 -11.43 -6.56
C THR A 32 9.85 -12.04 -7.74
N SER A 33 9.80 -11.34 -8.86
CA SER A 33 9.06 -11.79 -10.03
C SER A 33 9.59 -13.10 -10.62
N LYS A 34 8.68 -14.01 -10.95
CA LYS A 34 8.97 -15.19 -11.77
C LYS A 34 9.16 -14.88 -13.26
N PHE A 35 8.83 -13.67 -13.69
CA PHE A 35 8.97 -13.20 -15.08
C PHE A 35 10.30 -12.49 -15.34
N GLY A 36 11.20 -12.46 -14.35
CA GLY A 36 12.52 -11.87 -14.48
C GLY A 36 12.58 -10.39 -14.08
N LEU A 37 13.52 -9.68 -14.68
CA LEU A 37 13.96 -8.35 -14.26
C LEU A 37 13.64 -7.27 -15.30
N GLY A 38 13.38 -6.06 -14.82
CA GLY A 38 13.15 -4.88 -15.66
C GLY A 38 11.94 -4.05 -15.24
N ASP A 39 11.82 -2.87 -15.84
CA ASP A 39 10.81 -1.89 -15.48
C ASP A 39 9.83 -1.45 -16.60
N SER A 40 9.89 -2.10 -17.75
CA SER A 40 9.06 -1.69 -18.88
C SER A 40 7.57 -1.84 -18.59
N TRP A 41 6.77 -0.92 -19.15
CA TRP A 41 5.31 -1.00 -19.11
C TRP A 41 4.78 -2.33 -19.64
N GLY A 42 3.69 -2.82 -19.03
CA GLY A 42 3.05 -4.07 -19.44
C GLY A 42 3.82 -5.33 -19.03
N ARG A 43 5.02 -5.20 -18.44
CA ARG A 43 5.78 -6.35 -17.93
C ARG A 43 5.40 -6.64 -16.48
N MET A 44 5.53 -7.91 -16.11
CA MET A 44 5.37 -8.39 -14.73
C MET A 44 6.73 -8.60 -14.04
N THR A 45 7.77 -7.86 -14.44
CA THR A 45 9.16 -8.01 -13.97
C THR A 45 9.47 -7.14 -12.75
N THR A 46 10.45 -7.56 -11.95
CA THR A 46 10.95 -6.77 -10.81
C THR A 46 12.04 -5.79 -11.27
N PRO A 47 11.93 -4.48 -10.99
CA PRO A 47 12.96 -3.51 -11.38
C PRO A 47 14.25 -3.70 -10.57
N LEU A 48 15.39 -3.36 -11.18
CA LEU A 48 16.69 -3.28 -10.50
C LEU A 48 17.01 -1.83 -10.11
N GLY A 49 18.11 -1.65 -9.37
CA GLY A 49 18.70 -0.35 -9.08
C GLY A 49 18.20 0.26 -7.77
N PHE A 50 18.35 1.57 -7.65
CA PHE A 50 17.92 2.34 -6.49
C PHE A 50 16.46 2.78 -6.61
N LEU A 51 15.71 2.50 -5.56
CA LEU A 51 14.32 2.89 -5.33
C LEU A 51 14.21 3.54 -3.95
N GLN A 52 13.05 4.13 -3.68
CA GLN A 52 12.73 4.75 -2.40
C GLN A 52 11.36 4.31 -1.92
N VAL A 53 11.21 4.16 -0.60
CA VAL A 53 9.90 4.02 0.05
C VAL A 53 9.11 5.32 -0.12
N ALA A 54 8.14 5.31 -1.03
CA ALA A 54 7.31 6.47 -1.34
C ALA A 54 6.06 6.55 -0.45
N GLN A 55 5.42 5.42 -0.17
CA GLN A 55 4.22 5.34 0.66
C GLN A 55 4.20 4.06 1.47
N LYS A 56 3.43 4.08 2.55
CA LYS A 56 3.22 2.96 3.46
C LYS A 56 1.72 2.86 3.76
N ILE A 57 1.16 1.67 3.63
CA ILE A 57 -0.27 1.41 3.82
C ILE A 57 -0.43 0.16 4.70
N GLY A 58 -1.41 0.22 5.59
CA GLY A 58 -1.73 -0.85 6.53
C GLY A 58 -1.35 -0.53 7.98
N ASP A 59 -1.13 0.74 8.32
CA ASP A 59 -1.01 1.17 9.71
C ASP A 59 -2.20 0.63 10.52
N HIS A 60 -1.90 0.01 11.67
CA HIS A 60 -2.85 -0.62 12.57
C HIS A 60 -3.75 -1.73 11.98
N ALA A 61 -3.59 -2.09 10.70
CA ALA A 61 -4.33 -3.19 10.11
C ALA A 61 -3.89 -4.53 10.75
N PRO A 62 -4.80 -5.50 10.93
CA PRO A 62 -4.45 -6.80 11.47
C PRO A 62 -3.54 -7.58 10.51
N THR A 63 -2.75 -8.50 11.05
CA THR A 63 -2.02 -9.49 10.26
C THR A 63 -3.01 -10.28 9.40
N GLY A 64 -2.73 -10.44 8.11
CA GLY A 64 -3.63 -11.10 7.17
C GLY A 64 -4.65 -10.18 6.50
N ALA A 65 -4.73 -8.90 6.90
CA ALA A 65 -5.65 -7.93 6.31
C ALA A 65 -5.52 -7.85 4.78
N VAL A 66 -6.61 -8.07 4.05
CA VAL A 66 -6.66 -8.05 2.58
C VAL A 66 -6.80 -6.62 2.06
N PHE A 67 -5.98 -6.26 1.08
CA PHE A 67 -6.05 -4.97 0.42
C PHE A 67 -6.48 -5.10 -1.04
N HIS A 68 -7.47 -4.29 -1.43
CA HIS A 68 -7.86 -4.09 -2.81
C HIS A 68 -7.76 -2.61 -3.15
N ASN A 69 -7.10 -2.27 -4.26
CA ASN A 69 -6.81 -0.87 -4.62
C ASN A 69 -6.18 -0.06 -3.48
N ARG A 70 -5.33 -0.71 -2.66
CA ARG A 70 -4.67 -0.12 -1.47
C ARG A 70 -5.62 0.25 -0.32
N ARG A 71 -6.84 -0.29 -0.30
CA ARG A 71 -7.80 -0.13 0.81
C ARG A 71 -8.04 -1.47 1.49
N PHE A 72 -8.05 -1.47 2.81
CA PHE A 72 -8.41 -2.64 3.58
C PHE A 72 -9.87 -3.01 3.28
N THR A 73 -10.12 -4.27 2.95
CA THR A 73 -11.45 -4.76 2.55
C THR A 73 -12.31 -5.21 3.73
N GLY A 74 -11.72 -5.35 4.93
CA GLY A 74 -12.33 -6.01 6.08
C GLY A 74 -12.06 -7.52 6.15
N GLU A 75 -11.59 -8.14 5.05
CA GLU A 75 -11.25 -9.56 5.01
C GLU A 75 -9.85 -9.81 5.62
N ILE A 76 -9.71 -10.92 6.37
CA ILE A 76 -8.43 -11.36 6.95
C ILE A 76 -8.16 -12.77 6.47
N LEU A 77 -6.99 -13.00 5.87
CA LEU A 77 -6.55 -14.32 5.42
C LEU A 77 -5.40 -14.84 6.27
N LEU A 78 -5.48 -16.13 6.61
CA LEU A 78 -4.37 -16.85 7.23
C LEU A 78 -3.28 -17.18 6.19
N PRO A 79 -2.02 -17.34 6.64
CA PRO A 79 -0.98 -17.90 5.80
C PRO A 79 -1.42 -19.21 5.15
N ASN A 80 -1.23 -19.30 3.83
CA ASN A 80 -1.55 -20.42 2.96
C ASN A 80 -3.02 -20.79 2.90
N ALA A 81 -3.93 -19.86 3.23
CA ALA A 81 -5.35 -20.02 2.97
C ALA A 81 -5.59 -20.35 1.47
N PRO A 82 -6.47 -21.32 1.16
CA PRO A 82 -6.75 -21.69 -0.23
C PRO A 82 -7.45 -20.55 -0.97
N GLY A 83 -7.27 -20.51 -2.29
CA GLY A 83 -7.97 -19.58 -3.17
C GLY A 83 -7.08 -18.47 -3.71
N ARG A 84 -7.56 -17.23 -3.59
CA ARG A 84 -6.97 -16.05 -4.25
C ARG A 84 -5.62 -15.68 -3.64
N ASP A 85 -4.84 -14.88 -4.38
CA ASP A 85 -3.55 -14.34 -3.94
C ASP A 85 -3.59 -12.80 -3.86
N PRO A 86 -4.42 -12.23 -2.96
CA PRO A 86 -4.43 -10.79 -2.74
C PRO A 86 -3.16 -10.32 -2.02
N ILE A 87 -2.91 -9.02 -2.10
CA ILE A 87 -1.95 -8.35 -1.23
C ILE A 87 -2.52 -8.31 0.19
N ILE A 88 -1.72 -8.74 1.17
CA ILE A 88 -2.14 -8.77 2.58
C ILE A 88 -1.18 -8.07 3.53
N THR A 89 -1.66 -7.82 4.75
CA THR A 89 -0.89 -7.39 5.93
C THR A 89 -0.37 -5.96 5.83
N ARG A 90 0.61 -5.67 4.96
CA ARG A 90 1.22 -4.34 4.80
C ARG A 90 1.61 -4.12 3.35
N ILE A 91 1.65 -2.85 2.94
CA ILE A 91 2.15 -2.42 1.62
C ILE A 91 3.19 -1.32 1.83
N ILE A 92 4.38 -1.51 1.29
CA ILE A 92 5.43 -0.50 1.19
C ILE A 92 5.60 -0.21 -0.30
N TRP A 93 5.18 0.97 -0.74
CA TRP A 93 5.17 1.36 -2.14
C TRP A 93 6.48 2.02 -2.54
N LEU A 94 7.10 1.48 -3.58
CA LEU A 94 8.39 1.92 -4.07
C LEU A 94 8.25 2.89 -5.26
N ARG A 95 9.09 3.92 -5.28
CA ARG A 95 9.36 4.70 -6.50
C ARG A 95 10.78 4.48 -6.98
N GLY A 96 10.97 4.44 -8.29
CA GLY A 96 12.30 4.44 -8.88
C GLY A 96 13.02 5.75 -8.66
N LEU A 97 14.34 5.68 -8.55
CA LEU A 97 15.25 6.83 -8.50
C LEU A 97 16.15 6.91 -9.74
N GLU A 98 16.02 5.96 -10.67
CA GLU A 98 16.83 5.85 -11.89
C GLU A 98 15.94 5.78 -13.13
N ALA A 99 16.49 6.16 -14.29
CA ALA A 99 15.77 6.03 -15.56
C ALA A 99 15.37 4.56 -15.87
N SER A 100 16.20 3.61 -15.43
CA SER A 100 16.01 2.16 -15.56
C SER A 100 14.81 1.62 -14.76
N ASN A 101 14.31 2.39 -13.77
CA ASN A 101 13.23 1.99 -12.88
C ASN A 101 12.15 3.10 -12.69
N ALA A 102 12.07 4.03 -13.66
CA ALA A 102 11.20 5.20 -13.61
C ALA A 102 9.69 4.89 -13.51
N HIS A 103 9.26 3.70 -13.92
CA HIS A 103 7.87 3.24 -13.90
C HIS A 103 7.53 2.41 -12.65
N ALA A 104 8.47 2.14 -11.75
CA ALA A 104 8.22 1.30 -10.58
C ALA A 104 7.01 1.79 -9.73
N PHE A 105 6.86 3.10 -9.55
CA PHE A 105 5.72 3.66 -8.81
C PHE A 105 4.41 3.43 -9.56
N SER A 106 4.36 3.77 -10.85
CA SER A 106 3.15 3.68 -11.67
C SER A 106 2.74 2.24 -12.00
N ARG A 107 3.70 1.31 -11.99
CA ARG A 107 3.51 -0.14 -12.08
C ARG A 107 3.17 -0.80 -10.74
N CYS A 108 3.03 -0.02 -9.66
CA CYS A 108 2.62 -0.52 -8.35
C CYS A 108 3.60 -1.55 -7.77
N ILE A 109 4.91 -1.30 -7.90
CA ILE A 109 5.93 -2.16 -7.29
C ILE A 109 5.93 -1.95 -5.78
N TYR A 110 5.58 -3.03 -5.05
CA TYR A 110 5.45 -3.04 -3.61
C TYR A 110 6.42 -4.02 -2.95
N ILE A 111 6.77 -3.76 -1.70
CA ILE A 111 7.11 -4.80 -0.72
C ILE A 111 5.85 -5.06 0.10
N HIS A 112 5.36 -6.30 0.12
CA HIS A 112 4.07 -6.60 0.73
C HIS A 112 3.95 -8.03 1.29
N GLY A 113 2.94 -8.26 2.14
CA GLY A 113 2.57 -9.60 2.61
C GLY A 113 1.81 -10.41 1.54
N THR A 114 1.98 -11.72 1.53
CA THR A 114 1.22 -12.66 0.67
C THR A 114 0.62 -13.79 1.49
N PRO A 115 -0.58 -14.30 1.14
CA PRO A 115 -1.06 -15.55 1.72
C PRO A 115 -0.26 -16.75 1.22
N GLN A 116 0.48 -16.68 0.10
CA GLN A 116 1.26 -17.79 -0.44
C GLN A 116 2.62 -17.95 0.26
N GLU A 117 2.66 -17.97 1.59
CA GLU A 117 3.92 -17.99 2.35
C GLU A 117 4.79 -19.23 2.07
N LYS A 118 4.19 -20.34 1.62
CA LYS A 118 4.89 -21.56 1.21
C LYS A 118 5.79 -21.38 -0.02
N THR A 119 5.60 -20.31 -0.80
CA THR A 119 6.41 -20.03 -1.99
C THR A 119 7.50 -18.98 -1.76
N ILE A 120 7.55 -18.40 -0.57
CA ILE A 120 8.59 -17.44 -0.17
C ILE A 120 9.98 -18.08 -0.20
N GLY A 121 10.95 -17.39 -0.81
CA GLY A 121 12.33 -17.86 -0.98
C GLY A 121 12.68 -18.31 -2.41
N ARG A 122 11.73 -18.21 -3.34
CA ARG A 122 11.94 -18.42 -4.79
C ARG A 122 11.20 -17.33 -5.60
N PRO A 123 11.59 -17.05 -6.85
CA PRO A 123 10.84 -16.13 -7.71
C PRO A 123 9.40 -16.62 -7.90
N ASP A 124 8.43 -15.89 -7.37
CA ASP A 124 7.01 -16.24 -7.43
C ASP A 124 6.11 -15.02 -7.18
N SER A 125 6.37 -13.93 -7.90
CA SER A 125 5.52 -12.74 -7.93
C SER A 125 5.30 -12.25 -9.37
N TYR A 126 4.50 -11.20 -9.51
CA TYR A 126 4.20 -10.52 -10.78
C TYR A 126 4.90 -9.16 -10.92
N GLY A 127 5.98 -8.95 -10.16
CA GLY A 127 6.79 -7.72 -10.19
C GLY A 127 7.17 -7.25 -8.80
N CYS A 128 6.24 -7.40 -7.85
CA CYS A 128 6.40 -7.01 -6.45
C CYS A 128 7.38 -7.91 -5.68
N ILE A 129 7.71 -7.49 -4.46
CA ILE A 129 8.53 -8.22 -3.50
C ILE A 129 7.61 -8.77 -2.41
N ARG A 130 7.37 -10.07 -2.44
CA ARG A 130 6.51 -10.75 -1.47
C ARG A 130 7.30 -11.13 -0.23
N MET A 131 6.65 -11.03 0.93
CA MET A 131 7.17 -11.40 2.24
C MET A 131 6.10 -12.16 3.03
N LYS A 132 6.54 -12.91 4.05
CA LYS A 132 5.62 -13.43 5.06
C LYS A 132 4.98 -12.29 5.84
N SER A 133 3.80 -12.53 6.40
CA SER A 133 3.03 -11.53 7.12
C SER A 133 3.74 -11.04 8.38
N SER A 134 4.41 -11.94 9.12
CA SER A 134 5.28 -11.58 10.25
C SER A 134 6.42 -10.65 9.82
N ASP A 135 7.09 -11.03 8.73
CA ASP A 135 8.34 -10.41 8.29
C ASP A 135 8.06 -9.02 7.71
N VAL A 136 7.01 -8.87 6.89
CA VAL A 136 6.62 -7.57 6.35
C VAL A 136 6.14 -6.64 7.46
N THR A 137 5.48 -7.14 8.51
CA THR A 137 5.08 -6.32 9.66
C THR A 137 6.31 -5.80 10.40
N ALA A 138 7.29 -6.67 10.67
CA ALA A 138 8.54 -6.29 11.32
C ALA A 138 9.34 -5.27 10.49
N LEU A 139 9.45 -5.50 9.17
CA LEU A 139 10.11 -4.57 8.25
C LEU A 139 9.38 -3.22 8.20
N TYR A 140 8.06 -3.25 8.06
CA TYR A 140 7.24 -2.05 7.96
C TYR A 140 7.41 -1.15 9.18
N ASN A 141 7.51 -1.70 10.39
CA ASN A 141 7.70 -0.90 11.60
C ASN A 141 9.10 -0.26 11.69
N GLN A 142 10.10 -0.85 11.06
CA GLN A 142 11.49 -0.39 11.11
C GLN A 142 11.89 0.49 9.92
N LEU A 143 11.21 0.36 8.78
CA LEU A 143 11.57 1.05 7.54
C LEU A 143 10.77 2.37 7.41
N PRO A 144 11.41 3.55 7.52
CA PRO A 144 10.73 4.82 7.43
C PRO A 144 10.35 5.18 5.98
N LEU A 145 9.43 6.14 5.82
CA LEU A 145 9.23 6.81 4.53
C LEU A 145 10.54 7.47 4.09
N GLY A 146 10.80 7.44 2.78
CA GLY A 146 12.03 7.98 2.21
C GLY A 146 13.25 7.06 2.33
N ALA A 147 13.15 5.91 3.01
CA ALA A 147 14.23 4.94 3.09
C ALA A 147 14.66 4.43 1.72
N LEU A 148 15.97 4.26 1.54
CA LEU A 148 16.55 3.75 0.29
C LEU A 148 16.35 2.23 0.19
N VAL A 149 15.93 1.79 -0.99
CA VAL A 149 15.77 0.39 -1.36
C VAL A 149 16.66 0.12 -2.56
N GLN A 150 17.58 -0.83 -2.46
CA GLN A 150 18.38 -1.25 -3.59
C GLN A 150 18.00 -2.68 -3.99
N ILE A 151 17.62 -2.90 -5.26
CA ILE A 151 17.37 -4.23 -5.79
C ILE A 151 18.54 -4.62 -6.70
N VAL A 152 19.23 -5.71 -6.35
CA VAL A 152 20.43 -6.17 -7.05
C VAL A 152 20.21 -7.57 -7.66
N PRO A 153 20.79 -7.84 -8.84
CA PRO A 153 20.71 -9.17 -9.44
C PRO A 153 21.59 -10.18 -8.69
N ASP A 154 22.65 -9.71 -8.02
CA ASP A 154 23.66 -10.53 -7.35
C ASP A 154 23.29 -10.91 -5.92
N ARG A 155 24.23 -11.61 -5.25
CA ARG A 155 24.09 -12.02 -3.85
C ARG A 155 24.07 -10.82 -2.91
N LEU A 156 23.50 -11.03 -1.73
CA LEU A 156 23.60 -10.05 -0.65
C LEU A 156 25.07 -9.81 -0.27
N PRO A 157 25.46 -8.55 0.01
CA PRO A 157 26.82 -8.24 0.45
C PRO A 157 27.09 -8.83 1.85
N ASN A 158 28.35 -9.16 2.12
CA ASN A 158 28.76 -9.55 3.46
C ASN A 158 28.93 -8.31 4.35
N VAL A 159 27.88 -7.98 5.09
CA VAL A 159 27.87 -6.86 6.05
C VAL A 159 27.88 -7.41 7.48
N ALA A 160 28.64 -6.77 8.38
CA ALA A 160 28.67 -7.16 9.79
C ALA A 160 27.28 -7.05 10.44
N LYS A 161 26.95 -7.99 11.33
CA LYS A 161 25.72 -7.93 12.12
C LYS A 161 25.84 -6.80 13.15
N ALA A 162 24.78 -6.02 13.32
CA ALA A 162 24.76 -5.04 14.41
C ALA A 162 24.89 -5.75 15.78
N PRO A 163 25.57 -5.14 16.75
CA PRO A 163 25.53 -5.62 18.12
C PRO A 163 24.09 -5.66 18.62
N ALA A 164 23.77 -6.61 19.50
CA ALA A 164 22.44 -6.70 20.09
C ALA A 164 22.11 -5.36 20.77
N ARG A 165 21.02 -4.72 20.35
CA ARG A 165 20.56 -3.49 20.99
C ARG A 165 20.22 -3.82 22.44
N PRO A 166 20.75 -3.11 23.46
CA PRO A 166 20.20 -3.24 24.80
C PRO A 166 18.72 -2.86 24.72
N ALA A 167 17.85 -3.73 25.26
CA ALA A 167 16.42 -3.46 25.33
C ALA A 167 16.24 -2.06 25.93
N SER A 168 15.61 -1.16 25.18
CA SER A 168 15.33 0.19 25.69
C SER A 168 14.47 0.03 26.96
N PRO A 169 14.85 0.64 28.10
CA PRO A 169 14.02 0.62 29.30
C PRO A 169 12.62 1.16 28.96
N PRO A 170 11.55 0.69 29.62
CA PRO A 170 10.22 1.25 29.44
C PRO A 170 10.29 2.73 29.78
N GLU A 171 9.99 3.56 28.79
CA GLU A 171 9.91 5.01 28.88
C GLU A 171 8.94 5.35 30.03
N GLN A 172 9.45 6.05 31.04
CA GLN A 172 8.72 6.40 32.25
C GLN A 172 7.56 7.34 31.92
N LEU A 173 6.38 6.76 31.70
CA LEU A 173 5.11 7.48 31.68
C LEU A 173 4.62 7.70 33.13
N ALA A 174 5.31 8.54 33.89
CA ALA A 174 4.81 9.07 35.16
C ALA A 174 5.66 10.26 35.56
N SER A 175 5.14 11.49 35.40
CA SER A 175 5.33 12.67 36.28
C SER A 175 5.03 13.98 35.54
N GLU A 176 3.83 14.15 34.97
CA GLU A 176 3.35 15.51 34.61
C GLU A 176 1.83 15.54 34.46
N LYS A 177 1.11 15.22 35.54
CA LYS A 177 -0.32 15.56 35.69
C LYS A 177 -0.72 15.43 37.16
N MET A 178 -0.07 16.21 38.02
CA MET A 178 -0.51 16.36 39.42
C MET A 178 -0.20 17.76 39.95
N ILE A 179 -0.41 18.83 39.17
CA ILE A 179 -0.64 20.19 39.69
C ILE A 179 -1.59 20.86 38.69
N LEU A 180 -2.63 21.55 39.16
CA LEU A 180 -3.70 22.27 38.44
C LEU A 180 -5.03 21.50 38.24
N SER A 181 -5.69 21.14 39.34
CA SER A 181 -7.14 21.34 39.44
C SER A 181 -7.59 21.50 40.90
N SER A 182 -7.63 22.74 41.38
CA SER A 182 -8.44 23.12 42.54
C SER A 182 -8.86 24.57 42.36
N GLY A 183 -10.17 24.79 42.23
CA GLY A 183 -10.77 26.10 41.98
C GLY A 183 -12.17 25.97 41.37
N ALA A 184 -13.14 25.55 42.19
CA ALA A 184 -14.57 25.86 41.99
C ALA A 184 -14.77 27.39 42.21
N GLU A 185 -15.76 28.11 41.67
CA GLU A 185 -17.21 27.89 41.75
C GLU A 185 -18.02 28.76 40.74
N LYS A 186 -19.17 28.21 40.33
CA LYS A 186 -20.54 28.77 40.19
C LYS A 186 -20.79 30.14 39.55
N SER A 187 -21.69 30.18 38.55
CA SER A 187 -23.01 30.83 38.69
C SER A 187 -24.02 30.36 37.64
N ALA A 188 -25.29 30.39 38.02
CA ALA A 188 -26.45 29.72 37.43
C ALA A 188 -27.20 30.58 36.39
N THR A 189 -28.04 29.95 35.55
CA THR A 189 -29.51 30.21 35.43
C THR A 189 -30.10 29.62 34.12
N THR A 190 -31.09 28.74 34.29
CA THR A 190 -32.04 28.11 33.32
C THR A 190 -33.20 29.11 33.01
N PRO A 191 -34.27 28.89 32.20
CA PRO A 191 -34.79 27.64 31.64
C PRO A 191 -35.51 27.66 30.25
N GLY A 192 -35.90 26.45 29.80
CA GLY A 192 -37.00 26.18 28.84
C GLY A 192 -36.51 25.64 27.49
N ARG A 193 -37.06 24.59 26.87
CA ARG A 193 -38.44 24.08 26.86
C ARG A 193 -38.48 22.65 26.28
N LYS A 194 -39.59 21.96 26.59
CA LYS A 194 -39.96 20.54 26.49
C LYS A 194 -40.09 19.93 25.07
N SER A 195 -39.97 18.57 25.04
CA SER A 195 -40.79 17.53 24.31
C SER A 195 -41.03 17.68 22.79
N GLY A 196 -40.96 16.69 21.92
CA GLY A 196 -40.88 15.22 21.95
C GLY A 196 -40.80 14.70 20.48
N PRO A 197 -40.80 13.39 20.19
CA PRO A 197 -40.50 12.86 18.85
C PRO A 197 -41.73 12.44 18.00
N VAL A 198 -41.44 11.97 16.77
CA VAL A 198 -42.22 11.19 15.76
C VAL A 198 -43.28 11.96 14.91
N PRO A 199 -43.63 11.56 13.64
CA PRO A 199 -43.31 10.31 12.96
C PRO A 199 -42.95 10.31 11.44
N LEU A 200 -42.52 9.10 11.07
CA LEU A 200 -42.43 8.42 9.79
C LEU A 200 -43.71 8.58 8.93
N VAL A 201 -43.56 8.84 7.62
CA VAL A 201 -44.63 8.62 6.62
C VAL A 201 -44.04 7.88 5.42
N ALA A 202 -44.61 6.71 5.16
CA ALA A 202 -44.49 5.97 3.91
C ALA A 202 -45.72 6.28 3.05
N SER A 203 -45.54 6.49 1.75
CA SER A 203 -46.57 6.11 0.77
C SER A 203 -46.00 5.98 -0.64
N SER A 204 -46.24 4.79 -1.17
CA SER A 204 -46.22 4.35 -2.56
C SER A 204 -46.88 5.30 -3.57
N GLY A 205 -46.36 5.31 -4.80
CA GLY A 205 -47.07 5.78 -5.99
C GLY A 205 -46.51 5.15 -7.26
N ARG A 206 -47.28 4.24 -7.87
CA ARG A 206 -47.05 3.66 -9.20
C ARG A 206 -47.48 4.66 -10.27
N GLY A 207 -46.87 4.61 -11.45
CA GLY A 207 -47.40 5.26 -12.65
C GLY A 207 -46.59 4.88 -13.88
N ALA A 208 -47.18 4.07 -14.76
CA ALA A 208 -46.66 3.66 -16.06
C ALA A 208 -47.51 4.27 -17.17
N SER A 209 -46.88 4.64 -18.29
CA SER A 209 -47.31 4.49 -19.71
C SER A 209 -46.48 5.48 -20.55
N ALA A 210 -45.71 5.05 -21.55
CA ALA A 210 -46.07 4.64 -22.91
C ALA A 210 -46.58 5.80 -23.80
N GLY A 211 -45.83 6.09 -24.86
CA GLY A 211 -46.20 7.06 -25.89
C GLY A 211 -45.13 7.18 -26.97
N ALA A 212 -45.29 6.39 -28.03
CA ALA A 212 -44.47 6.41 -29.24
C ALA A 212 -44.68 7.71 -30.05
N HIS A 213 -43.74 8.09 -30.91
CA HIS A 213 -44.03 8.43 -32.32
C HIS A 213 -42.76 8.58 -33.16
N LYS A 214 -42.79 7.91 -34.31
CA LYS A 214 -41.83 7.98 -35.42
C LYS A 214 -41.81 9.39 -36.02
N SER A 215 -40.67 9.84 -36.58
CA SER A 215 -40.56 10.23 -38.00
C SER A 215 -39.12 10.60 -38.39
N ARG A 216 -38.71 10.02 -39.53
CA ARG A 216 -37.56 10.36 -40.35
C ARG A 216 -37.70 11.80 -40.88
N ILE A 217 -36.61 12.56 -40.94
CA ILE A 217 -36.30 13.48 -42.04
C ILE A 217 -34.77 13.61 -42.15
N LEU A 218 -34.33 13.47 -43.40
CA LEU A 218 -32.96 13.57 -43.89
C LEU A 218 -32.67 15.04 -44.22
N VAL A 219 -31.59 15.61 -43.67
CA VAL A 219 -31.03 16.87 -44.17
C VAL A 219 -29.53 16.70 -44.33
N LYS A 220 -29.08 16.82 -45.59
CA LYS A 220 -27.67 16.97 -45.99
C LYS A 220 -27.18 18.34 -45.51
N ILE A 221 -26.12 18.35 -44.72
CA ILE A 221 -25.31 19.55 -44.46
C ILE A 221 -23.84 19.13 -44.53
N ASP A 222 -23.17 19.54 -45.61
CA ASP A 222 -21.72 19.62 -45.68
C ASP A 222 -21.27 20.85 -44.89
N ILE A 223 -20.59 20.62 -43.77
CA ILE A 223 -19.82 21.66 -43.07
C ILE A 223 -18.42 21.10 -42.79
N LEU A 224 -17.42 21.74 -43.39
CA LEU A 224 -16.03 21.63 -42.99
C LEU A 224 -15.91 22.07 -41.53
N THR A 225 -15.54 21.14 -40.65
CA THR A 225 -14.96 21.46 -39.34
C THR A 225 -13.83 20.49 -39.01
N THR A 226 -12.69 21.08 -38.71
CA THR A 226 -11.48 20.50 -38.14
C THR A 226 -11.77 19.48 -37.03
N LEU A 227 -11.32 18.24 -37.25
CA LEU A 227 -11.32 17.20 -36.22
C LEU A 227 -10.32 17.57 -35.11
N PRO A 228 -10.72 17.62 -33.82
CA PRO A 228 -9.76 17.55 -32.75
C PRO A 228 -9.16 16.15 -32.72
N ARG A 229 -7.83 16.11 -32.70
CA ARG A 229 -7.00 14.91 -32.51
C ARG A 229 -7.57 14.11 -31.35
N ALA A 230 -8.01 12.88 -31.63
CA ALA A 230 -8.51 11.95 -30.63
C ALA A 230 -7.50 11.90 -29.47
N ALA A 231 -7.97 12.24 -28.28
CA ALA A 231 -7.23 11.99 -27.05
C ALA A 231 -6.90 10.49 -27.04
N SER A 232 -5.59 10.21 -27.06
CA SER A 232 -5.04 8.88 -26.85
C SER A 232 -5.69 8.29 -25.61
N LEU A 233 -6.54 7.28 -25.83
CA LEU A 233 -7.00 6.36 -24.81
C LEU A 233 -5.75 5.71 -24.25
N GLN A 234 -5.25 6.27 -23.13
CA GLN A 234 -4.23 5.64 -22.31
C GLN A 234 -4.71 4.20 -22.06
N PRO A 235 -3.96 3.17 -22.48
CA PRO A 235 -4.37 1.79 -22.27
C PRO A 235 -4.61 1.60 -20.77
N ARG A 236 -5.76 0.99 -20.43
CA ARG A 236 -6.13 0.64 -19.06
C ARG A 236 -4.89 0.15 -18.32
N GLN A 237 -4.43 0.90 -17.31
CA GLN A 237 -3.30 0.51 -16.48
C GLN A 237 -3.58 -0.91 -15.97
N ILE A 238 -2.88 -1.90 -16.52
CA ILE A 238 -2.90 -3.25 -16.00
C ILE A 238 -2.13 -3.17 -14.69
N PHE A 239 -2.87 -3.08 -13.59
CA PHE A 239 -2.33 -3.21 -12.24
C PHE A 239 -1.91 -4.68 -12.07
N PHE A 240 -0.61 -4.93 -12.26
CA PHE A 240 -0.01 -6.27 -12.09
C PHE A 240 0.17 -6.65 -10.60
N CYS A 241 0.01 -5.65 -9.74
CA CYS A 241 -0.24 -5.66 -8.30
C CYS A 241 -1.24 -4.51 -8.03
#